data_AF-A0A959ZN16-F1
#
_entry.id   AF-A0A959ZN16-F1
#
_cell.length_a   1.000
_cell.length_b   1.000
_cell.length_c   1.000
_cell.angle_alpha   90.00
_cell.angle_beta   90.00
_cell.angle_gamma   90.00
#
_symmetry.space_group_name_H-M   'P 1'
#
loop_
_entity.id
_entity.type
_entity.pdbx_description
1 polymer ?
#
loop_
_entity_poly.entity_id
_entity_poly.type
_entity_poly.pdbx_seq_one_letter_code
_entity_poly.pdbx_strand_id
1 'polypeptide(L)'
;MWWRAVKIAAIVSAVLVTLAFLTLLIAVTRPVILWGVNGERLASSVGHGTCAKVAGGDWDCHTSADPPTHYRVDVDWMGCWKATLTEPEPNPGIPGHRDGCIDLGDVITFD
;
A
#
# COMPACT_ATOMS: atom_id res chain seq x y z
N MET A 1 -32.47 -32.47 19.05
CA MET A 1 -31.03 -32.11 18.85
C MET A 1 -30.78 -31.42 17.50
N TRP A 2 -31.40 -31.88 16.40
CA TRP A 2 -31.18 -31.35 15.04
C TRP A 2 -31.38 -29.83 14.86
N TRP A 3 -32.43 -29.25 15.44
CA TRP A 3 -32.69 -27.80 15.37
C TRP A 3 -31.57 -26.95 15.99
N ARG A 4 -30.94 -27.44 17.06
CA ARG A 4 -29.81 -26.74 17.69
C ARG A 4 -28.58 -26.75 16.77
N ALA A 5 -28.32 -27.87 16.10
CA ALA A 5 -27.24 -27.97 15.12
C ALA A 5 -27.45 -27.02 13.92
N VAL A 6 -28.68 -26.92 13.40
CA VAL A 6 -29.01 -25.99 12.31
C VAL A 6 -28.81 -24.53 12.71
N LYS A 7 -29.23 -24.14 13.92
CA LYS A 7 -29.00 -22.78 14.44
C LYS A 7 -27.52 -22.46 14.58
N ILE A 8 -26.73 -23.39 15.10
CA ILE A 8 -25.27 -23.21 15.24
C ILE A 8 -24.62 -23.09 13.86
N ALA A 9 -24.99 -23.95 12.91
CA ALA A 9 -24.47 -23.89 11.54
C ALA A 9 -24.79 -22.55 10.86
N ALA A 10 -26.00 -22.02 11.05
CA ALA A 10 -26.39 -20.71 10.52
C ALA A 10 -25.61 -19.55 11.15
N ILE A 11 -25.32 -19.62 12.46
CA ILE A 11 -24.50 -18.60 13.12
C ILE A 11 -23.06 -18.66 12.61
N VAL A 12 -22.49 -19.87 12.50
CA VAL A 12 -21.12 -20.05 12.00
C VAL A 12 -21.00 -19.54 10.56
N SER A 13 -21.96 -19.85 9.68
CA SER A 13 -21.93 -19.35 8.31
C SER A 13 -22.06 -17.83 8.24
N ALA A 14 -22.94 -17.22 9.04
CA ALA A 14 -23.08 -15.76 9.10
C ALA A 14 -21.79 -15.09 9.58
N VAL A 15 -21.12 -15.67 10.59
CA VAL A 15 -19.83 -15.17 11.08
C VAL A 15 -18.75 -15.27 9.99
N LEU A 16 -18.66 -16.40 9.28
CA LEU A 16 -17.70 -16.56 8.19
C LEU A 16 -17.93 -15.57 7.05
N VAL A 17 -19.18 -15.36 6.64
CA VAL A 17 -19.53 -14.38 5.60
C VAL A 17 -19.18 -12.96 6.05
N THR A 18 -19.47 -12.63 7.31
CA THR A 18 -19.14 -11.31 7.87
C THR A 18 -17.63 -11.10 7.90
N LEU A 19 -16.86 -12.10 8.35
CA LEU A 19 -15.40 -12.03 8.36
C LEU A 19 -14.83 -11.87 6.95
N ALA A 20 -15.33 -12.65 5.98
CA ALA A 20 -14.91 -12.54 4.59
C ALA A 20 -15.19 -11.13 4.03
N PHE A 21 -16.37 -10.57 4.32
CA PHE A 21 -16.73 -9.22 3.90
C PHE A 21 -15.81 -8.16 4.52
N LEU A 22 -15.51 -8.27 5.82
CA LEU A 22 -14.57 -7.36 6.50
C LEU A 22 -13.16 -7.47 5.91
N THR A 23 -12.67 -8.67 5.61
CA THR A 23 -11.36 -8.83 4.98
C THR A 23 -11.30 -8.19 3.60
N LEU A 24 -12.39 -8.26 2.83
CA LEU A 24 -12.48 -7.64 1.51
C LEU A 24 -12.50 -6.10 1.62
N LEU A 25 -13.22 -5.54 2.60
CA LEU A 25 -13.20 -4.11 2.88
C LEU A 25 -11.80 -3.61 3.27
N ILE A 26 -11.08 -4.36 4.10
CA ILE A 26 -9.71 -4.02 4.48
C ILE A 26 -8.80 -4.09 3.26
N ALA A 27 -8.93 -5.12 2.42
CA ALA A 27 -8.15 -5.25 1.20
C ALA A 27 -8.32 -4.03 0.28
N VAL A 28 -9.56 -3.55 0.10
CA VAL A 28 -9.86 -2.39 -0.76
C VAL A 28 -9.34 -1.08 -0.18
N THR A 29 -9.45 -0.88 1.14
CA THR A 29 -9.12 0.41 1.77
C THR A 29 -7.66 0.54 2.16
N ARG A 30 -7.03 -0.57 2.56
CA ARG A 30 -5.67 -0.65 3.11
C ARG A 30 -5.03 -2.00 2.75
N PRO A 31 -4.68 -2.21 1.48
CA PRO A 31 -4.15 -3.49 0.98
C PRO A 31 -2.85 -3.91 1.68
N VAL A 32 -2.07 -2.95 2.14
CA VAL A 32 -0.80 -3.16 2.85
C VAL A 32 -0.98 -3.92 4.17
N ILE A 33 -2.12 -3.79 4.85
CA ILE A 33 -2.38 -4.50 6.11
C ILE A 33 -2.42 -6.02 5.88
N LEU A 34 -2.87 -6.46 4.70
CA LEU A 34 -2.97 -7.88 4.36
C LEU A 34 -1.73 -8.42 3.64
N TRP A 35 -1.14 -7.62 2.75
CA TRP A 35 -0.09 -8.10 1.85
C TRP A 35 1.29 -7.48 2.08
N GLY A 36 1.42 -6.50 2.97
CA GLY A 36 2.66 -5.76 3.22
C GLY A 36 3.08 -4.82 2.09
N VAL A 37 4.15 -4.06 2.36
CA VAL A 37 4.79 -3.13 1.41
C VAL A 37 5.95 -3.85 0.71
N ASN A 38 5.97 -3.80 -0.63
CA ASN A 38 7.12 -4.22 -1.44
C ASN A 38 7.58 -3.06 -2.33
N GLY A 39 8.78 -3.18 -2.91
CA GLY A 39 9.37 -2.12 -3.72
C GLY A 39 8.58 -1.80 -4.99
N GLU A 40 7.97 -2.80 -5.62
CA GLU A 40 7.19 -2.62 -6.85
C GLU A 40 5.90 -1.82 -6.62
N ARG A 41 5.12 -2.18 -5.59
CA ARG A 41 3.88 -1.47 -5.21
C ARG A 41 4.17 -0.04 -4.78
N LEU A 42 5.23 0.13 -3.99
CA LEU A 42 5.63 1.47 -3.56
C LEU A 42 6.09 2.31 -4.75
N ALA A 43 6.85 1.72 -5.69
CA ALA A 43 7.26 2.41 -6.91
C ALA A 43 6.07 2.80 -7.79
N SER A 44 5.07 1.92 -7.94
CA SER A 44 3.80 2.23 -8.63
C SER A 44 3.14 3.46 -8.02
N SER A 45 2.99 3.47 -6.69
CA SER A 45 2.29 4.54 -5.97
C SER A 45 3.04 5.88 -6.00
N VAL A 46 4.37 5.88 -5.88
CA VAL A 46 5.18 7.12 -5.78
C VAL A 46 5.36 7.83 -7.13
N GLY A 47 5.28 7.11 -8.26
CA GLY A 47 5.37 7.73 -9.59
C GLY A 47 6.06 6.89 -10.67
N HIS A 48 6.03 5.57 -10.55
CA HIS A 48 6.73 4.58 -11.37
C HIS A 48 8.27 4.70 -11.31
N GLY A 49 8.96 3.56 -11.25
CA GLY A 49 10.41 3.51 -11.10
C GLY A 49 10.88 2.34 -10.23
N THR A 50 11.89 2.57 -9.40
CA THR A 50 12.42 1.53 -8.49
C THR A 50 12.48 2.03 -7.06
N CYS A 51 11.98 1.22 -6.11
CA CYS A 51 12.10 1.50 -4.68
C CYS A 51 12.83 0.35 -3.99
N ALA A 52 13.86 0.69 -3.21
CA ALA A 52 14.63 -0.25 -2.42
C ALA A 52 14.57 0.10 -0.93
N LYS A 53 14.42 -0.91 -0.07
CA LYS A 53 14.39 -0.68 1.37
C LYS A 53 15.81 -0.42 1.89
N VAL A 54 16.00 0.65 2.66
CA VAL A 54 17.30 1.02 3.24
C VAL A 54 17.37 0.66 4.73
N ALA A 55 18.60 0.66 5.26
CA ALA A 55 18.83 0.45 6.69
C ALA A 55 18.18 1.60 7.49
N GLY A 56 17.25 1.26 8.38
CA GLY A 56 16.46 2.22 9.16
C GLY A 56 14.95 2.06 9.01
N GLY A 57 14.48 1.34 7.99
CA GLY A 57 13.05 1.10 7.75
C GLY A 57 12.49 1.91 6.59
N ASP A 58 13.15 3.01 6.24
CA ASP A 58 12.82 3.86 5.09
C ASP A 58 13.06 3.15 3.75
N TRP A 59 12.51 3.74 2.70
CA TRP A 59 12.70 3.34 1.31
C TRP A 59 13.43 4.44 0.56
N ASP A 60 14.24 4.04 -0.41
CA ASP A 60 14.88 4.92 -1.37
C ASP A 60 14.26 4.65 -2.74
N CYS A 61 13.60 5.66 -3.30
CA CYS A 61 12.78 5.56 -4.50
C CYS A 61 13.32 6.46 -5.61
N HIS A 62 13.72 5.83 -6.71
CA HIS A 62 14.09 6.48 -7.96
C HIS A 62 12.87 6.51 -8.88
N THR A 63 12.35 7.70 -9.16
CA THR A 63 11.22 7.85 -10.08
C THR A 63 11.71 8.01 -11.51
N SER A 64 10.97 7.46 -12.47
CA SER A 64 11.25 7.61 -13.91
C SER A 64 10.68 8.90 -14.51
N ALA A 65 10.45 9.93 -13.68
CA ALA A 65 10.05 11.26 -14.14
C ALA A 65 11.18 11.91 -14.99
N ASP A 66 10.84 12.93 -15.78
CA ASP A 66 11.82 13.75 -16.49
C ASP A 66 11.81 15.18 -15.91
N PRO A 67 12.86 15.62 -15.17
CA PRO A 67 14.07 14.89 -14.85
C PRO A 67 13.87 13.77 -13.79
N PRO A 68 14.71 12.73 -13.77
CA PRO A 68 14.64 11.68 -12.77
C PRO A 68 14.87 12.25 -11.37
N THR A 69 14.06 11.81 -10.40
CA THR A 69 14.12 12.33 -9.03
C THR A 69 14.20 11.23 -7.99
N HIS A 70 14.96 11.53 -6.94
CA HIS A 70 15.34 10.61 -5.88
C HIS A 70 14.64 11.01 -4.59
N TYR A 71 13.74 10.17 -4.09
CA TYR A 71 13.00 10.41 -2.85
C TYR A 71 13.36 9.38 -1.78
N ARG A 72 13.57 9.87 -0.56
CA ARG A 72 13.49 9.03 0.64
C ARG A 72 12.02 8.95 1.06
N VAL A 73 11.52 7.73 1.20
CA VAL A 73 10.10 7.45 1.44
C VAL A 73 9.93 6.69 2.75
N ASP A 74 9.24 7.30 3.70
CA ASP A 74 8.76 6.64 4.91
C ASP A 74 7.36 6.08 4.66
N VAL A 75 7.08 4.86 5.12
CA VAL A 75 5.80 4.19 4.92
C VAL A 75 5.25 3.74 6.26
N ASP A 76 4.04 4.20 6.59
CA ASP A 76 3.36 3.83 7.81
C ASP A 76 2.77 2.41 7.75
N TRP A 77 2.28 1.96 8.91
CA TRP A 77 1.66 0.64 9.04
C TRP A 77 0.36 0.48 8.24
N MET A 78 -0.28 1.58 7.83
CA MET A 78 -1.49 1.60 7.01
C MET A 78 -1.17 1.56 5.51
N GLY A 79 0.11 1.71 5.12
CA GLY A 79 0.52 1.80 3.73
C GLY A 79 0.47 3.21 3.16
N CYS A 80 0.29 4.24 3.99
CA CYS A 80 0.46 5.62 3.59
C CYS A 80 1.92 6.02 3.71
N TRP A 81 2.39 6.84 2.79
CA TRP A 81 3.80 7.15 2.63
C TRP A 81 4.04 8.64 2.50
N LYS A 82 5.25 9.05 2.92
CA LYS A 82 5.76 10.41 2.82
C LYS A 82 7.12 10.39 2.16
N ALA A 83 7.24 11.08 1.04
CA ALA A 83 8.43 11.18 0.22
C ALA A 83 9.08 12.55 0.42
N THR A 84 10.37 12.56 0.74
CA THR A 84 11.21 13.75 0.83
C THR A 84 12.32 13.65 -0.20
N LEU A 85 12.50 14.70 -1.01
CA LEU A 85 13.54 14.74 -2.02
C LEU A 85 14.93 14.70 -1.36
N THR A 86 15.80 13.83 -1.85
CA THR A 86 17.14 13.61 -1.24
C THR A 86 18.21 14.52 -1.85
N GLU A 87 18.01 14.96 -3.10
CA GLU A 87 18.92 15.88 -3.79
C GLU A 87 18.31 17.28 -3.91
N PRO A 88 19.11 18.35 -3.82
CA PRO A 88 18.61 19.71 -3.94
C PRO A 88 18.04 19.96 -5.34
N GLU A 89 16.78 20.42 -5.40
CA GLU A 89 16.06 20.71 -6.64
C GLU A 89 16.86 21.65 -7.57
N PRO A 90 17.07 21.28 -8.84
CA PRO A 90 17.39 22.25 -9.88
C PRO A 90 16.13 22.92 -10.48
N ASN A 91 14.93 22.40 -10.17
CA ASN A 91 13.74 22.68 -10.98
C ASN A 91 12.49 23.02 -10.14
N PRO A 92 12.03 24.29 -10.10
CA PRO A 92 10.96 24.76 -9.22
C PRO A 92 9.57 24.15 -9.46
N GLY A 93 9.43 23.26 -10.45
CA GLY A 93 8.20 22.52 -10.73
C GLY A 93 8.07 21.18 -10.00
N ILE A 94 9.08 20.74 -9.23
CA ILE A 94 9.07 19.42 -8.59
C ILE A 94 8.75 19.60 -7.09
N PRO A 95 7.65 19.05 -6.57
CA PRO A 95 7.39 19.19 -5.14
C PRO A 95 8.44 18.43 -4.34
N GLY A 96 9.23 19.16 -3.54
CA GLY A 96 10.27 18.57 -2.67
C GLY A 96 9.71 17.64 -1.58
N HIS A 97 8.40 17.69 -1.32
CA HIS A 97 7.67 16.76 -0.46
C HIS A 97 6.43 16.23 -1.18
N ARG A 98 6.17 14.93 -1.06
CA ARG A 98 4.94 14.29 -1.55
C ARG A 98 4.43 13.33 -0.50
N ASP A 99 3.12 13.11 -0.51
CA ASP A 99 2.47 12.11 0.33
C ASP A 99 1.36 11.42 -0.45
N GLY A 100 1.08 10.18 -0.08
CA GLY A 100 0.11 9.32 -0.74
C GLY A 100 -0.15 8.06 0.05
N CYS A 101 -1.01 7.19 -0.46
CA CYS A 101 -1.21 5.85 0.10
C CYS A 101 -1.18 4.81 -1.01
N ILE A 102 -0.67 3.62 -0.67
CA ILE A 102 -0.72 2.47 -1.57
C ILE A 102 -2.16 2.02 -1.68
N ASP A 103 -2.71 2.14 -2.88
CA ASP A 103 -4.08 1.74 -3.18
C ASP A 103 -4.12 0.35 -3.82
N LEU A 104 -5.32 -0.24 -3.92
CA LEU A 104 -5.48 -1.58 -4.49
C LEU A 104 -4.95 -1.67 -5.93
N GLY A 105 -5.03 -0.58 -6.70
CA GLY A 105 -4.51 -0.50 -8.07
C GLY A 105 -2.98 -0.56 -8.15
N ASP A 106 -2.27 -0.17 -7.09
CA ASP A 106 -0.82 -0.33 -7.00
C ASP A 106 -0.41 -1.77 -6.68
N VAL A 107 -1.35 -2.57 -6.16
CA VAL A 107 -1.13 -3.94 -5.72
C VAL A 107 -1.56 -4.97 -6.75
N ILE A 108 -2.63 -4.69 -7.49
CA ILE A 108 -3.19 -5.57 -8.51
C ILE A 108 -2.92 -4.94 -9.87
N THR A 109 -1.79 -5.33 -10.48
CA THR A 109 -1.51 -5.05 -11.88
C THR A 109 -2.21 -6.11 -12.74
N PHE A 110 -3.16 -5.68 -13.56
CA PHE A 110 -3.74 -6.54 -14.61
C PHE A 110 -2.84 -6.42 -15.84
N ASP A 111 -1.82 -7.26 -15.92
CA ASP A 111 -1.08 -7.55 -17.16
C ASP A 111 -1.84 -8.57 -18.03
#